data_AF-A0A1L7WUU8-F1
#
_entry.id   AF-A0A1L7WUU8-F1
#
_cell.length_a   1.000
_cell.length_b   1.000
_cell.length_c   1.000
_cell.angle_alpha   90.00
_cell.angle_beta   90.00
_cell.angle_gamma   90.00
#
_symmetry.space_group_name_H-M   'P 1'
#
loop_
_entity.id
_entity.type
_entity.pdbx_description
1 polymer ?
#
loop_
_entity_poly.entity_id
_entity_poly.type
_entity_poly.pdbx_seq_one_letter_code
_entity_poly.pdbx_strand_id
1 'polypeptide(L)'
;MSAFDTAPVEVVVRILSSCDNFQQLLRFITTCKRLHSIWLSNSGTIIWEVGPRDILCFDDALMAVRATDIVKDAHMMGARPPNPFPIASLSGTIKKPSPEELNRIFALQHMMHCIKHTIFHWKMRQMGFLKFGLGALGHFSPSGRYIQEEKGVDGEWHRNLYRGLYRGTLNVTFSWRYLEGRALGTVFVVLAGAVLAGAFNEPLFAAVDGCEKIAETLVRKRVRSDSQGEDILDEEVSEYLQSFPVYSDVTDQCERAFEPLADWLVANGKARHPDDEGAIVREILHVLAAYEHLQNKIVNGERGWCLGREDCNNAGAFPWDAEMLARKRGEVPPPLAPCGFPGGVRKTTVILFGNFQVEDISLPIDINDITNRFLFANPCEEVQQAKADRNGGAFWDILSFLPYHGTAGTYSPPDALLNFFKFVLRKFDYQFDDEAFIEDPDPGSETEMPFESFGWPVLFCDGEWGDCLLVDGNGQLKN
;
A
#
# COMPACT_ATOMS: atom_id res chain seq x y z
N MET A 1 -25.01 20.51 -41.56
CA MET A 1 -23.69 19.84 -41.45
C MET A 1 -23.07 20.32 -40.17
N SER A 2 -22.67 19.43 -39.27
CA SER A 2 -21.95 19.88 -38.07
C SER A 2 -20.55 20.31 -38.49
N ALA A 3 -19.99 21.36 -37.89
CA ALA A 3 -18.62 21.79 -38.18
C ALA A 3 -17.59 20.66 -37.98
N PHE A 4 -17.94 19.68 -37.14
CA PHE A 4 -17.16 18.47 -36.88
C PHE A 4 -17.21 17.41 -37.96
N ASP A 5 -18.06 17.53 -39.00
CA ASP A 5 -18.11 16.57 -40.11
C ASP A 5 -17.13 16.95 -41.23
N THR A 6 -16.72 18.22 -41.29
CA THR A 6 -15.82 18.76 -42.31
C THR A 6 -14.45 19.14 -41.77
N ALA A 7 -14.27 19.23 -40.45
CA ALA A 7 -12.99 19.56 -39.84
C ALA A 7 -11.91 18.49 -40.11
N PRO A 8 -10.64 18.87 -40.31
CA PRO A 8 -9.50 17.95 -40.35
C PRO A 8 -9.38 17.12 -39.06
N VAL A 9 -8.84 15.90 -39.16
CA VAL A 9 -8.73 14.97 -38.02
C VAL A 9 -7.88 15.57 -36.90
N GLU A 10 -6.81 16.29 -37.25
CA GLU A 10 -5.88 16.94 -36.33
C GLU A 10 -6.58 18.01 -35.48
N VAL A 11 -7.48 18.78 -36.10
CA VAL A 11 -8.29 19.79 -35.40
C VAL A 11 -9.25 19.11 -34.42
N VAL A 12 -9.89 18.02 -34.84
CA VAL A 12 -10.78 17.25 -33.98
C VAL A 12 -10.00 16.64 -32.80
N VAL A 13 -8.84 16.02 -33.05
CA VAL A 13 -7.97 15.47 -32.00
C VAL A 13 -7.59 16.57 -31.01
N ARG A 14 -7.18 17.75 -31.49
CA ARG A 14 -6.84 18.87 -30.60
C ARG A 14 -8.04 19.32 -29.75
N ILE A 15 -9.25 19.35 -30.31
CA ILE A 15 -10.47 19.68 -29.57
C ILE A 15 -10.74 18.63 -28.49
N LEU A 16 -10.67 17.33 -28.83
CA LEU A 16 -10.87 16.25 -27.87
C LEU A 16 -9.79 16.25 -26.77
N SER A 17 -8.53 16.50 -27.13
CA SER A 17 -7.41 16.66 -26.18
C SER A 17 -7.51 17.91 -25.31
N SER A 18 -8.39 18.86 -25.65
CA SER A 18 -8.61 20.08 -24.88
C SER A 18 -9.78 19.95 -23.89
N CYS A 19 -10.39 18.77 -23.77
CA CYS A 19 -11.34 18.51 -22.70
C CYS A 19 -10.68 18.63 -21.32
N ASP A 20 -11.44 19.11 -20.35
CA ASP A 20 -11.03 19.30 -18.95
C ASP A 20 -11.01 17.97 -18.18
N ASN A 21 -11.94 17.06 -18.53
CA ASN A 21 -12.06 15.75 -17.90
C ASN A 21 -12.59 14.67 -18.86
N PHE A 22 -12.46 13.41 -18.44
CA PHE A 22 -12.91 12.26 -19.22
C PHE A 22 -14.43 12.22 -19.38
N GLN A 23 -15.21 12.80 -18.46
CA GLN A 23 -16.66 12.88 -18.61
C GLN A 23 -17.07 13.80 -19.77
N GLN A 24 -16.43 14.96 -19.91
CA GLN A 24 -16.64 15.87 -21.03
C GLN A 24 -16.21 15.22 -22.35
N LEU A 25 -15.05 14.55 -22.35
CA LEU A 25 -14.56 13.79 -23.50
C LEU A 25 -15.57 12.71 -23.92
N LEU A 26 -16.08 11.92 -22.97
CA LEU A 26 -17.09 10.88 -23.21
C LEU A 26 -18.36 11.45 -23.83
N ARG A 27 -18.86 12.57 -23.29
CA ARG A 27 -20.02 13.27 -23.86
C ARG A 27 -19.75 13.71 -25.30
N PHE A 28 -18.53 14.15 -25.60
CA PHE A 28 -18.15 14.59 -26.94
C PHE A 28 -18.12 13.42 -27.94
N ILE A 29 -17.38 12.36 -27.61
CA ILE A 29 -17.17 11.22 -28.52
C ILE A 29 -18.46 10.42 -28.76
N THR A 30 -19.43 10.48 -27.85
CA THR A 30 -20.73 9.80 -27.99
C THR A 30 -21.72 10.55 -28.88
N THR A 31 -21.44 11.81 -29.25
CA THR A 31 -22.37 12.60 -30.09
C THR A 31 -22.48 12.09 -31.53
N CYS A 32 -21.39 11.58 -32.12
CA CYS A 32 -21.43 11.03 -33.48
C CYS A 32 -20.37 9.95 -33.75
N LYS A 33 -20.64 9.08 -34.73
CA LYS A 33 -19.76 7.97 -35.12
C LYS A 33 -18.37 8.44 -35.60
N ARG A 34 -18.29 9.60 -36.25
CA ARG A 34 -17.01 10.16 -36.74
C ARG A 34 -16.09 10.49 -35.57
N LEU A 35 -16.59 11.19 -34.56
CA LEU A 35 -15.82 11.56 -33.36
C LEU A 35 -15.38 10.31 -32.59
N HIS A 36 -16.28 9.34 -32.42
CA HIS A 36 -15.93 8.05 -31.81
C HIS A 36 -14.81 7.32 -32.59
N SER A 37 -14.87 7.30 -33.93
CA SER A 37 -13.83 6.69 -34.76
C SER A 37 -12.48 7.41 -34.66
N ILE A 38 -12.49 8.74 -34.63
CA ILE A 38 -11.28 9.56 -34.48
C ILE A 38 -10.67 9.32 -33.10
N TRP A 39 -11.49 9.27 -32.06
CA TRP A 39 -11.08 8.92 -30.71
C TRP A 39 -10.39 7.56 -30.66
N LEU A 40 -11.01 6.50 -31.19
CA LEU A 40 -10.41 5.15 -31.17
C LEU A 40 -9.05 5.10 -31.88
N SER A 41 -8.88 5.87 -32.95
CA SER A 41 -7.63 5.90 -33.73
C SER A 41 -6.53 6.75 -33.08
N ASN A 42 -6.88 7.63 -32.14
CA ASN A 42 -5.96 8.60 -31.52
C ASN A 42 -6.03 8.57 -29.98
N SER A 43 -6.57 7.50 -29.41
CA SER A 43 -6.94 7.46 -28.00
C SER A 43 -5.75 7.71 -27.09
N GLY A 44 -4.58 7.16 -27.42
CA GLY A 44 -3.41 7.32 -26.54
C GLY A 44 -2.93 8.75 -26.40
N THR A 45 -2.96 9.54 -27.48
CA THR A 45 -2.63 10.97 -27.40
C THR A 45 -3.71 11.74 -26.65
N ILE A 46 -4.99 11.47 -26.93
CA ILE A 46 -6.09 12.19 -26.28
C ILE A 46 -6.15 11.87 -24.78
N ILE A 47 -6.03 10.59 -24.40
CA ILE A 47 -5.97 10.14 -23.00
C ILE A 47 -4.79 10.79 -22.29
N TRP A 48 -3.61 10.82 -22.90
CA TRP A 48 -2.42 11.40 -22.30
C TRP A 48 -2.57 12.91 -22.02
N GLU A 49 -3.26 13.63 -22.90
CA GLU A 49 -3.48 15.08 -22.74
C GLU A 49 -4.58 15.41 -21.72
N VAL A 50 -5.63 14.58 -21.64
CA VAL A 50 -6.76 14.78 -20.72
C VAL A 50 -6.47 14.22 -19.33
N GLY A 51 -5.74 13.10 -19.26
CA GLY A 51 -5.49 12.33 -18.04
C GLY A 51 -4.96 13.15 -16.87
N PRO A 52 -3.82 13.85 -17.02
CA PRO A 52 -3.25 14.68 -15.95
C PRO A 52 -4.14 15.83 -15.47
N ARG A 53 -5.17 16.23 -16.24
CA ARG A 53 -6.12 17.28 -15.85
C ARG A 53 -7.28 16.75 -14.99
N ASP A 54 -7.64 15.48 -15.18
CA ASP A 54 -8.77 14.84 -14.50
C ASP A 54 -8.33 13.96 -13.33
N ILE A 55 -7.18 13.29 -13.47
CA ILE A 55 -6.69 12.29 -12.53
C ILE A 55 -5.37 12.78 -11.95
N LEU A 56 -5.37 13.02 -10.64
CA LEU A 56 -4.17 13.32 -9.89
C LEU A 56 -3.16 12.17 -10.03
N CYS A 57 -1.90 12.50 -10.31
CA CYS A 57 -0.82 11.54 -10.52
C CYS A 57 -1.13 10.51 -11.62
N PHE A 58 -1.76 10.95 -12.71
CA PHE A 58 -2.15 10.08 -13.82
C PHE A 58 -1.02 9.19 -14.34
N ASP A 59 0.20 9.73 -14.49
CA ASP A 59 1.34 8.95 -14.97
C ASP A 59 1.76 7.86 -13.97
N ASP A 60 1.83 8.18 -12.68
CA ASP A 60 2.15 7.20 -11.63
C ASP A 60 1.08 6.08 -11.58
N ALA A 61 -0.19 6.43 -11.74
CA ALA A 61 -1.29 5.46 -11.78
C ALA A 61 -1.18 4.55 -13.02
N LEU A 62 -0.82 5.11 -14.16
CA LEU A 62 -0.53 4.35 -15.38
C LEU A 62 0.67 3.42 -15.17
N MET A 63 1.74 3.90 -14.54
CA MET A 63 2.92 3.10 -14.21
C MET A 63 2.57 1.94 -13.27
N ALA A 64 1.76 2.17 -12.24
CA ALA A 64 1.30 1.14 -11.30
C ALA A 64 0.49 0.05 -12.02
N VAL A 65 -0.42 0.43 -12.93
CA VAL A 65 -1.20 -0.51 -13.76
C VAL A 65 -0.27 -1.35 -14.63
N ARG A 66 0.68 -0.73 -15.33
CA ARG A 66 1.63 -1.44 -16.21
C ARG A 66 2.57 -2.36 -15.46
N ALA A 67 3.05 -1.91 -14.30
CA ALA A 67 3.90 -2.74 -13.44
C ALA A 67 3.13 -3.98 -12.95
N THR A 68 1.88 -3.79 -12.55
CA THR A 68 0.99 -4.89 -12.13
C THR A 68 0.77 -5.88 -13.27
N ASP A 69 0.54 -5.40 -14.50
CA ASP A 69 0.38 -6.27 -15.67
C ASP A 69 1.62 -7.11 -15.97
N ILE A 70 2.81 -6.51 -15.93
CA ILE A 70 4.07 -7.22 -16.18
C ILE A 70 4.23 -8.39 -15.21
N VAL A 71 3.95 -8.17 -13.93
CA VAL A 71 4.05 -9.23 -12.92
C VAL A 71 2.92 -10.25 -13.07
N LYS A 72 1.69 -9.81 -13.34
CA LYS A 72 0.55 -10.69 -13.60
C LYS A 72 0.85 -11.63 -14.77
N ASP A 73 1.32 -11.10 -15.89
CA ASP A 73 1.68 -11.86 -17.09
C ASP A 73 2.82 -12.84 -16.81
N ALA A 74 3.87 -12.39 -16.12
CA ALA A 74 4.98 -13.26 -15.71
C ALA A 74 4.47 -14.43 -14.85
N HIS A 75 3.62 -14.15 -13.86
CA HIS A 75 3.01 -15.17 -13.01
C HIS A 75 2.09 -16.13 -13.77
N MET A 76 1.29 -15.64 -14.73
CA MET A 76 0.47 -16.50 -15.60
C MET A 76 1.35 -17.39 -16.49
N MET A 77 2.52 -16.90 -16.88
CA MET A 77 3.53 -17.67 -17.62
C MET A 77 4.40 -18.57 -16.74
N GLY A 78 4.21 -18.60 -15.42
CA GLY A 78 5.09 -19.33 -14.49
C GLY A 78 6.55 -18.85 -14.53
N ALA A 79 6.77 -17.62 -15.00
CA ALA A 79 8.07 -16.99 -15.15
C ALA A 79 8.30 -15.98 -14.02
N ARG A 80 9.58 -15.63 -13.80
CA ARG A 80 9.96 -14.57 -12.87
C ARG A 80 9.64 -13.21 -13.49
N PRO A 81 9.14 -12.24 -12.70
CA PRO A 81 9.13 -10.84 -13.13
C PRO A 81 10.53 -10.37 -13.53
N PRO A 82 10.65 -9.39 -14.45
CA PRO A 82 11.94 -8.91 -14.93
C PRO A 82 12.79 -8.33 -13.79
N ASN A 83 14.07 -8.71 -13.75
CA ASN A 83 15.08 -8.17 -12.84
C ASN A 83 16.34 -7.80 -13.67
N PRO A 84 16.71 -6.50 -13.78
CA PRO A 84 16.09 -5.34 -13.14
C PRO A 84 14.71 -5.01 -13.72
N PHE A 85 13.83 -4.47 -12.88
CA PHE A 85 12.47 -4.08 -13.28
C PHE A 85 12.50 -2.82 -14.17
N PRO A 86 11.79 -2.77 -15.30
CA PRO A 86 11.95 -1.70 -16.29
C PRO A 86 11.12 -0.44 -15.94
N ILE A 87 11.26 0.10 -14.73
CA ILE A 87 10.42 1.18 -14.18
C ILE A 87 10.38 2.43 -15.09
N ALA A 88 11.54 2.82 -15.65
CA ALA A 88 11.64 3.98 -16.52
C ALA A 88 10.78 3.86 -17.78
N SER A 89 10.55 2.64 -18.28
CA SER A 89 9.80 2.38 -19.51
C SER A 89 8.27 2.46 -19.36
N LEU A 90 7.77 2.53 -18.12
CA LEU A 90 6.34 2.41 -17.84
C LEU A 90 5.57 3.72 -18.01
N SER A 91 6.26 4.86 -18.04
CA SER A 91 5.62 6.18 -18.16
C SER A 91 4.87 6.34 -19.49
N GLY A 92 3.78 7.11 -19.45
CA GLY A 92 3.01 7.55 -20.61
C GLY A 92 3.77 8.53 -21.52
N THR A 93 4.91 9.04 -21.07
CA THR A 93 5.86 9.78 -21.89
C THR A 93 6.48 8.90 -22.98
N ILE A 94 6.82 7.65 -22.64
CA ILE A 94 7.46 6.67 -23.54
C ILE A 94 6.42 5.91 -24.35
N LYS A 95 5.39 5.36 -23.69
CA LYS A 95 4.34 4.59 -24.35
C LYS A 95 2.99 5.21 -24.03
N LYS A 96 2.28 5.73 -25.02
CA LYS A 96 0.97 6.36 -24.81
C LYS A 96 -0.05 5.36 -24.24
N PRO A 97 -0.95 5.81 -23.34
CA PRO A 97 -1.93 4.94 -22.68
C PRO A 97 -2.96 4.37 -23.66
N SER A 98 -3.42 3.15 -23.40
CA SER A 98 -4.54 2.55 -24.12
C SER A 98 -5.88 2.79 -23.39
N PRO A 99 -7.03 2.64 -24.07
CA PRO A 99 -8.34 2.69 -23.40
C PRO A 99 -8.51 1.62 -22.31
N GLU A 100 -7.88 0.45 -22.47
CA GLU A 100 -7.89 -0.62 -21.47
C GLU A 100 -7.09 -0.23 -20.22
N GLU A 101 -5.91 0.37 -20.40
CA GLU A 101 -5.13 0.95 -19.31
C GLU A 101 -5.93 2.03 -18.58
N LEU A 102 -6.65 2.91 -19.30
CA LEU A 102 -7.51 3.93 -18.68
C LEU A 102 -8.62 3.32 -17.81
N ASN A 103 -9.28 2.25 -18.26
CA ASN A 103 -10.29 1.57 -17.46
C ASN A 103 -9.72 1.02 -16.13
N ARG A 104 -8.48 0.51 -16.17
CA ARG A 104 -7.78 0.03 -14.96
C ARG A 104 -7.34 1.19 -14.06
N ILE A 105 -6.92 2.32 -14.62
CA ILE A 105 -6.66 3.54 -13.85
C ILE A 105 -7.94 3.99 -13.13
N PHE A 106 -9.10 3.98 -13.77
CA PHE A 106 -10.37 4.27 -13.10
C PHE A 106 -10.74 3.25 -12.02
N ALA A 107 -10.36 1.98 -12.17
CA ALA A 107 -10.53 0.97 -11.12
C ALA A 107 -9.64 1.24 -9.91
N LEU A 108 -8.38 1.60 -10.14
CA LEU A 108 -7.46 2.00 -9.09
C LEU A 108 -7.93 3.28 -8.38
N GLN A 109 -8.35 4.29 -9.15
CA GLN A 109 -8.91 5.53 -8.61
C GLN A 109 -10.14 5.25 -7.74
N HIS A 110 -11.03 4.35 -8.18
CA HIS A 110 -12.20 3.98 -7.39
C HIS A 110 -11.82 3.30 -6.08
N MET A 111 -10.84 2.38 -6.09
CA MET A 111 -10.30 1.77 -4.86
C MET A 111 -9.83 2.84 -3.87
N MET A 112 -9.12 3.85 -4.35
CA MET A 112 -8.64 4.95 -3.52
C MET A 112 -9.79 5.77 -2.92
N HIS A 113 -10.84 6.04 -3.70
CA HIS A 113 -12.04 6.70 -3.18
C HIS A 113 -12.74 5.85 -2.12
N CYS A 114 -12.81 4.53 -2.30
CA CYS A 114 -13.34 3.61 -1.32
C CYS A 114 -12.54 3.65 -0.01
N ILE A 115 -11.21 3.62 -0.08
CA ILE A 115 -10.34 3.72 1.11
C ILE A 115 -10.53 5.06 1.81
N LYS A 116 -10.52 6.17 1.06
CA LYS A 116 -10.74 7.53 1.58
C LYS A 116 -12.08 7.63 2.31
N HIS A 117 -13.15 7.13 1.69
CA HIS A 117 -14.49 7.11 2.27
C HIS A 117 -14.51 6.33 3.59
N THR A 118 -13.86 5.16 3.61
CA THR A 118 -13.75 4.31 4.79
C THR A 118 -13.03 5.00 5.95
N ILE A 119 -11.93 5.70 5.67
CA ILE A 119 -11.15 6.45 6.67
C ILE A 119 -12.00 7.60 7.24
N PHE A 120 -12.65 8.37 6.36
CA PHE A 120 -13.47 9.52 6.76
C PHE A 120 -14.63 9.12 7.69
N HIS A 121 -15.39 8.09 7.30
CA HIS A 121 -16.53 7.61 8.09
C HIS A 121 -16.10 7.00 9.43
N TRP A 122 -14.98 6.27 9.46
CA TRP A 122 -14.44 5.73 10.71
C TRP A 122 -14.09 6.84 11.70
N LYS A 123 -13.41 7.90 11.23
CA LYS A 123 -12.97 9.01 12.08
C LYS A 123 -14.14 9.86 12.60
N MET A 124 -15.13 10.15 11.77
CA MET A 124 -16.34 10.88 12.20
C MET A 124 -17.09 10.14 13.31
N ARG A 125 -17.14 8.81 13.25
CA ARG A 125 -17.77 7.99 14.29
C ARG A 125 -16.95 7.94 15.58
N GLN A 126 -15.62 7.85 15.50
CA GLN A 126 -14.72 7.96 16.66
C GLN A 126 -14.86 9.32 17.35
N MET A 127 -14.90 10.42 16.61
CA MET A 127 -15.13 11.75 17.18
C MET A 127 -16.53 11.90 17.82
N GLY A 128 -17.54 11.21 17.28
CA GLY A 128 -18.84 11.06 17.93
C GLY A 128 -18.74 10.33 19.27
N PHE A 129 -17.97 9.23 19.35
CA PHE A 129 -17.72 8.50 20.60
C PHE A 129 -16.91 9.31 21.62
N LEU A 130 -15.86 10.02 21.19
CA LEU A 130 -15.06 10.90 22.04
C LEU A 130 -15.89 12.05 22.64
N LYS A 131 -16.85 12.62 21.89
CA LYS A 131 -17.78 13.63 22.43
C LYS A 131 -18.71 13.11 23.53
N PHE A 132 -18.95 11.80 23.60
CA PHE A 132 -19.79 11.17 24.63
C PHE A 132 -18.99 10.47 25.74
N GLY A 133 -17.65 10.39 25.64
CA GLY A 133 -16.82 9.52 26.49
C GLY A 133 -15.60 10.19 27.16
N LEU A 134 -15.58 11.51 27.29
CA LEU A 134 -14.44 12.27 27.89
C LEU A 134 -14.15 11.95 29.38
N GLY A 135 -14.94 11.09 30.04
CA GLY A 135 -14.68 10.63 31.41
C GLY A 135 -13.89 9.31 31.54
N ALA A 136 -13.63 8.57 30.45
CA ALA A 136 -13.12 7.19 30.51
C ALA A 136 -11.79 6.94 29.77
N LEU A 137 -11.15 7.98 29.23
CA LEU A 137 -10.01 7.84 28.29
C LEU A 137 -8.63 7.73 28.92
N GLY A 138 -8.50 7.67 30.25
CA GLY A 138 -7.22 7.39 30.92
C GLY A 138 -6.65 5.98 30.69
N HIS A 139 -7.40 5.09 30.02
CA HIS A 139 -7.02 3.67 29.84
C HIS A 139 -7.01 3.19 28.38
N PHE A 140 -7.32 4.04 27.40
CA PHE A 140 -7.21 3.69 25.97
C PHE A 140 -5.86 4.12 25.42
N SER A 141 -4.77 3.63 26.03
CA SER A 141 -3.52 3.46 25.29
C SER A 141 -3.73 2.26 24.37
N PRO A 142 -3.52 2.36 23.04
CA PRO A 142 -3.48 1.19 22.18
C PRO A 142 -2.51 0.18 22.80
N SER A 143 -3.05 -1.00 23.08
CA SER A 143 -2.48 -2.12 23.83
C SER A 143 -0.95 -2.21 23.78
N GLY A 144 -0.33 -2.04 24.95
CA GLY A 144 1.05 -2.44 25.27
C GLY A 144 1.29 -3.96 25.24
N ARG A 145 0.68 -4.68 24.29
CA ARG A 145 0.91 -6.10 24.00
C ARG A 145 1.65 -6.36 22.70
N TYR A 146 1.73 -5.37 21.79
CA TYR A 146 2.43 -5.53 20.51
C TYR A 146 3.94 -5.45 20.63
N ILE A 147 4.46 -5.01 21.76
CA ILE A 147 5.90 -4.93 21.99
C ILE A 147 6.19 -5.77 23.23
N GLN A 148 6.20 -7.09 23.05
CA GLN A 148 7.07 -7.88 23.91
C GLN A 148 8.46 -7.24 23.83
N GLU A 149 9.14 -7.12 24.97
CA GLU A 149 10.43 -6.49 25.11
C GLU A 149 11.48 -7.12 24.16
N GLU A 150 11.51 -6.70 22.89
CA GLU A 150 12.71 -6.82 22.08
C GLU A 150 13.72 -5.88 22.71
N LYS A 151 14.51 -6.44 23.64
CA LYS A 151 15.66 -5.79 24.24
C LYS A 151 16.74 -5.68 23.17
N GLY A 152 16.63 -4.64 22.34
CA GLY A 152 17.57 -4.34 21.27
C GLY A 152 17.31 -2.96 20.69
N VAL A 153 18.37 -2.34 20.14
CA VAL A 153 18.34 -0.99 19.54
C VAL A 153 17.27 -0.88 18.44
N ASP A 154 17.00 -1.97 17.70
CA ASP A 154 15.97 -2.00 16.66
C ASP A 154 14.54 -1.91 17.22
N GLY A 155 14.25 -2.49 18.39
CA GLY A 155 12.90 -2.49 18.98
C GLY A 155 12.47 -1.11 19.51
N GLU A 156 13.43 -0.33 20.01
CA GLU A 156 13.21 1.07 20.42
C GLU A 156 12.99 1.97 19.21
N TRP A 157 13.82 1.83 18.17
CA TRP A 157 13.68 2.59 16.92
C TRP A 157 12.35 2.32 16.21
N HIS A 158 11.91 1.06 16.11
CA HIS A 158 10.58 0.72 15.56
C HIS A 158 9.45 1.40 16.33
N ARG A 159 9.48 1.29 17.66
CA ARG A 159 8.46 1.88 18.54
C ARG A 159 8.36 3.38 18.34
N ASN A 160 9.52 4.03 18.25
CA ASN A 160 9.68 5.45 18.07
C ASN A 160 9.20 5.93 16.70
N LEU A 161 9.55 5.21 15.62
CA LEU A 161 9.03 5.45 14.27
C LEU A 161 7.50 5.39 14.24
N TYR A 162 6.89 4.31 14.76
CA TYR A 162 5.44 4.18 14.79
C TYR A 162 4.81 5.30 15.64
N ARG A 163 5.37 5.62 16.81
CA ARG A 163 4.87 6.74 17.63
C ARG A 163 4.92 8.07 16.89
N GLY A 164 6.02 8.37 16.19
CA GLY A 164 6.16 9.57 15.36
C GLY A 164 5.12 9.62 14.23
N LEU A 165 4.96 8.51 13.50
CA LEU A 165 3.94 8.36 12.46
C LEU A 165 2.52 8.53 13.03
N TYR A 166 2.22 7.97 14.20
CA TYR A 166 0.90 8.10 14.85
C TYR A 166 0.63 9.52 15.36
N ARG A 167 1.60 10.16 16.02
CA ARG A 167 1.48 11.54 16.50
C ARG A 167 1.29 12.51 15.33
N GLY A 168 2.08 12.36 14.26
CA GLY A 168 1.93 13.16 13.05
C GLY A 168 0.62 12.87 12.31
N THR A 169 0.20 11.61 12.16
CA THR A 169 -1.06 11.28 11.46
C THR A 169 -2.30 11.73 12.23
N LEU A 170 -2.27 11.74 13.57
CA LEU A 170 -3.36 12.28 14.40
C LEU A 170 -3.47 13.81 14.30
N ASN A 171 -2.35 14.53 14.23
CA ASN A 171 -2.35 16.00 14.13
C ASN A 171 -2.65 16.52 12.71
N VAL A 172 -2.31 15.78 11.65
CA VAL A 172 -2.34 16.28 10.26
C VAL A 172 -3.59 15.87 9.47
N THR A 173 -4.63 15.46 10.17
CA THR A 173 -5.84 14.87 9.58
C THR A 173 -6.89 15.87 9.10
N PHE A 174 -6.60 17.17 9.06
CA PHE A 174 -7.55 18.22 8.67
C PHE A 174 -7.22 18.99 7.39
N SER A 175 -6.05 18.83 6.77
CA SER A 175 -5.73 19.52 5.52
C SER A 175 -6.14 18.70 4.29
N TRP A 176 -7.02 19.26 3.45
CA TRP A 176 -7.45 18.67 2.18
C TRP A 176 -6.28 18.40 1.21
N ARG A 177 -5.23 19.23 1.23
CA ARG A 177 -3.98 19.02 0.48
C ARG A 177 -3.26 17.72 0.88
N TYR A 178 -3.48 17.23 2.11
CA TYR A 178 -2.89 15.99 2.60
C TYR A 178 -3.63 14.74 2.09
N LEU A 179 -4.91 14.85 1.70
CA LEU A 179 -5.65 13.73 1.07
C LEU A 179 -5.18 13.48 -0.37
N GLU A 180 -4.67 14.51 -1.05
CA GLU A 180 -4.01 14.39 -2.36
C GLU A 180 -2.66 13.66 -2.25
N GLY A 181 -1.85 13.99 -1.24
CA GLY A 181 -0.62 13.24 -0.93
C GLY A 181 -0.87 11.76 -0.61
N ARG A 182 -1.99 11.41 0.04
CA ARG A 182 -2.37 10.01 0.29
C ARG A 182 -2.82 9.26 -0.96
N ALA A 183 -3.44 9.95 -1.91
CA ALA A 183 -3.78 9.36 -3.20
C ALA A 183 -2.49 8.97 -3.94
N LEU A 184 -1.52 9.88 -3.95
CA LEU A 184 -0.19 9.65 -4.50
C LEU A 184 0.53 8.49 -3.80
N GLY A 185 0.57 8.49 -2.47
CA GLY A 185 1.18 7.41 -1.69
C GLY A 185 0.53 6.04 -1.94
N THR A 186 -0.78 5.98 -2.14
CA THR A 186 -1.50 4.72 -2.43
C THR A 186 -1.08 4.14 -3.77
N VAL A 187 -1.01 4.98 -4.80
CA VAL A 187 -0.54 4.58 -6.14
C VAL A 187 0.91 4.11 -6.07
N PHE A 188 1.74 4.82 -5.30
CA PHE A 188 3.11 4.40 -5.09
C PHE A 188 3.21 3.04 -4.41
N VAL A 189 2.43 2.78 -3.36
CA VAL A 189 2.45 1.47 -2.67
C VAL A 189 2.13 0.32 -3.63
N VAL A 190 1.18 0.53 -4.55
CA VAL A 190 0.88 -0.46 -5.59
C VAL A 190 2.04 -0.60 -6.59
N LEU A 191 2.61 0.51 -7.05
CA LEU A 191 3.75 0.49 -7.97
C LEU A 191 4.97 -0.21 -7.33
N ALA A 192 5.33 0.17 -6.11
CA ALA A 192 6.44 -0.39 -5.36
C ALA A 192 6.25 -1.89 -5.09
N GLY A 193 5.02 -2.30 -4.75
CA GLY A 193 4.66 -3.71 -4.64
C GLY A 193 4.93 -4.48 -5.94
N ALA A 194 4.49 -3.95 -7.07
CA ALA A 194 4.72 -4.59 -8.37
C ALA A 194 6.21 -4.62 -8.77
N VAL A 195 6.94 -3.52 -8.57
CA VAL A 195 8.36 -3.40 -8.93
C VAL A 195 9.23 -4.39 -8.15
N LEU A 196 8.97 -4.53 -6.84
CA LEU A 196 9.77 -5.38 -5.97
C LEU A 196 9.29 -6.84 -5.93
N ALA A 197 8.14 -7.15 -6.51
CA ALA A 197 7.59 -8.51 -6.51
C ALA A 197 8.57 -9.56 -7.07
N GLY A 198 9.37 -9.20 -8.07
CA GLY A 198 10.39 -10.10 -8.61
C GLY A 198 11.47 -10.47 -7.60
N ALA A 199 11.98 -9.47 -6.87
CA ALA A 199 13.04 -9.65 -5.89
C ALA A 199 12.55 -10.40 -4.63
N PHE A 200 11.36 -10.07 -4.13
CA PHE A 200 10.78 -10.75 -2.96
C PHE A 200 10.33 -12.18 -3.24
N ASN A 201 9.87 -12.47 -4.46
CA ASN A 201 9.52 -13.84 -4.83
C ASN A 201 10.71 -14.67 -5.31
N GLU A 202 11.91 -14.08 -5.47
CA GLU A 202 13.10 -14.77 -5.98
C GLU A 202 13.48 -16.03 -5.19
N PRO A 203 13.50 -16.02 -3.84
CA PRO A 203 13.82 -17.23 -3.06
C PRO A 203 12.85 -18.38 -3.33
N LEU A 204 11.60 -18.07 -3.68
CA LEU A 204 10.59 -19.08 -3.97
C LEU A 204 10.88 -19.78 -5.29
N PHE A 205 11.15 -18.99 -6.32
CA PHE A 205 11.53 -19.54 -7.63
C PHE A 205 12.83 -20.32 -7.53
N ALA A 206 13.83 -19.81 -6.80
CA ALA A 206 15.09 -20.49 -6.60
C ALA A 206 14.95 -21.82 -5.81
N ALA A 207 14.06 -21.87 -4.81
CA ALA A 207 13.83 -23.09 -4.04
C ALA A 207 13.21 -24.19 -4.92
N VAL A 208 12.28 -23.80 -5.78
CA VAL A 208 11.61 -24.72 -6.72
C VAL A 208 12.55 -25.21 -7.81
N ASP A 209 13.44 -24.34 -8.29
CA ASP A 209 14.40 -24.69 -9.34
C ASP A 209 15.60 -25.52 -8.82
N GLY A 210 15.97 -25.38 -7.55
CA GLY A 210 17.27 -25.85 -7.04
C GLY A 210 17.29 -26.58 -5.71
N CYS A 211 16.23 -26.54 -4.89
CA CYS A 211 16.24 -27.17 -3.57
C CYS A 211 14.86 -27.70 -3.14
N GLU A 212 14.53 -28.91 -3.58
CA GLU A 212 13.27 -29.61 -3.27
C GLU A 212 13.03 -29.71 -1.75
N LYS A 213 14.09 -29.88 -0.95
CA LYS A 213 13.99 -29.94 0.52
C LYS A 213 13.55 -28.61 1.14
N ILE A 214 14.11 -27.48 0.70
CA ILE A 214 13.70 -26.15 1.20
C ILE A 214 12.28 -25.84 0.74
N ALA A 215 11.96 -26.15 -0.52
CA ALA A 215 10.61 -26.03 -1.04
C ALA A 215 9.61 -26.85 -0.20
N GLU A 216 9.89 -28.13 0.08
CA GLU A 216 9.07 -28.98 0.94
C GLU A 216 8.92 -28.43 2.37
N THR A 217 9.99 -27.88 2.96
CA THR A 217 9.94 -27.32 4.32
C THR A 217 9.05 -26.08 4.36
N LEU A 218 9.16 -25.19 3.37
CA LEU A 218 8.28 -24.03 3.22
C LEU A 218 6.81 -24.45 3.02
N VAL A 219 6.54 -25.52 2.26
CA VAL A 219 5.19 -26.11 2.12
C VAL A 219 4.69 -26.70 3.44
N ARG A 220 5.50 -27.52 4.13
CA ARG A 220 5.07 -28.26 5.34
C ARG A 220 4.75 -27.33 6.50
N LYS A 221 5.48 -26.21 6.66
CA LYS A 221 5.21 -25.24 7.73
C LYS A 221 3.84 -24.54 7.57
N ARG A 222 3.35 -24.35 6.34
CA ARG A 222 1.98 -23.87 6.05
C ARG A 222 0.90 -24.72 6.74
N VAL A 223 1.03 -26.04 6.71
CA VAL A 223 0.00 -26.97 7.24
C VAL A 223 -0.06 -26.95 8.77
N ARG A 224 1.05 -26.60 9.44
CA ARG A 224 1.15 -26.65 10.91
C ARG A 224 0.75 -25.34 11.60
N SER A 225 0.96 -24.20 10.95
CA SER A 225 0.62 -22.86 11.47
C SER A 225 -0.86 -22.71 11.86
N ASP A 226 -1.76 -23.51 11.24
CA ASP A 226 -3.20 -23.52 11.56
C ASP A 226 -3.54 -24.12 12.96
N SER A 227 -2.57 -24.64 13.75
CA SER A 227 -2.88 -25.54 14.89
C SER A 227 -2.14 -25.35 16.23
N GLN A 228 -1.58 -24.18 16.54
CA GLN A 228 -0.84 -23.82 17.78
C GLN A 228 0.68 -24.07 17.74
N GLY A 229 1.46 -22.98 17.83
CA GLY A 229 2.90 -22.99 18.11
C GLY A 229 3.62 -21.83 17.45
N GLU A 230 4.56 -21.19 18.16
CA GLU A 230 5.46 -20.17 17.60
C GLU A 230 6.21 -20.75 16.38
N ASP A 231 5.96 -20.20 15.20
CA ASP A 231 6.61 -20.58 13.96
C ASP A 231 8.05 -20.03 13.94
N ILE A 232 8.96 -20.72 14.64
CA ILE A 232 10.40 -20.47 14.48
C ILE A 232 10.78 -20.96 13.08
N LEU A 233 11.24 -20.06 12.21
CA LEU A 233 11.89 -20.44 10.95
C LEU A 233 13.10 -21.32 11.28
N ASP A 234 13.30 -22.41 10.54
CA ASP A 234 14.46 -23.26 10.81
C ASP A 234 15.70 -22.44 10.42
N GLU A 235 16.80 -22.55 11.16
CA GLU A 235 18.05 -21.82 10.90
C GLU A 235 18.48 -21.99 9.43
N GLU A 236 18.33 -23.20 8.86
CA GLU A 236 18.57 -23.52 7.45
C GLU A 236 17.71 -22.68 6.47
N VAL A 237 16.45 -22.39 6.81
CA VAL A 237 15.55 -21.55 6.00
C VAL A 237 15.91 -20.08 6.16
N SER A 238 16.31 -19.65 7.36
CA SER A 238 16.75 -18.28 7.62
C SER A 238 18.03 -17.97 6.85
N GLU A 239 19.06 -18.81 6.96
CA GLU A 239 20.30 -18.69 6.20
C GLU A 239 20.05 -18.69 4.68
N TYR A 240 19.12 -19.53 4.22
CA TYR A 240 18.70 -19.54 2.83
C TYR A 240 18.09 -18.19 2.40
N LEU A 241 17.13 -17.66 3.16
CA LEU A 241 16.50 -16.38 2.83
C LEU A 241 17.51 -15.24 2.87
N GLN A 242 18.38 -15.18 3.89
CA GLN A 242 19.42 -14.16 4.03
C GLN A 242 20.46 -14.15 2.89
N SER A 243 20.54 -15.24 2.10
CA SER A 243 21.34 -15.27 0.87
C SER A 243 20.77 -14.42 -0.27
N PHE A 244 19.50 -13.99 -0.16
CA PHE A 244 18.84 -13.13 -1.14
C PHE A 244 18.88 -11.65 -0.71
N PRO A 245 19.13 -10.73 -1.67
CA PRO A 245 19.28 -9.31 -1.38
C PRO A 245 18.22 -8.68 -0.49
N VAL A 246 16.93 -8.95 -0.72
CA VAL A 246 15.83 -8.27 0.00
C VAL A 246 15.57 -8.80 1.42
N TYR A 247 16.17 -9.94 1.77
CA TYR A 247 16.06 -10.60 3.07
C TYR A 247 17.37 -10.56 3.87
N SER A 248 18.45 -10.07 3.25
CA SER A 248 19.75 -9.96 3.91
C SER A 248 19.76 -8.79 4.88
N ASP A 249 20.41 -8.95 6.03
CA ASP A 249 20.75 -7.81 6.90
C ASP A 249 22.02 -7.08 6.41
N VAL A 250 22.70 -7.63 5.40
CA VAL A 250 23.92 -7.05 4.81
C VAL A 250 23.54 -5.90 3.88
N THR A 251 23.90 -4.70 4.32
CA THR A 251 23.48 -3.42 3.74
C THR A 251 23.60 -3.34 2.23
N ASP A 252 24.73 -3.77 1.66
CA ASP A 252 25.12 -3.57 0.27
C ASP A 252 24.31 -4.41 -0.73
N GLN A 253 23.78 -5.56 -0.30
CA GLN A 253 23.00 -6.42 -1.19
C GLN A 253 21.57 -5.88 -1.33
N CYS A 254 20.94 -5.47 -0.22
CA CYS A 254 19.63 -4.83 -0.20
C CYS A 254 19.58 -3.61 -1.11
N GLU A 255 20.66 -2.83 -1.17
CA GLU A 255 20.73 -1.62 -1.98
C GLU A 255 20.39 -1.92 -3.42
N ARG A 256 20.98 -2.96 -4.02
CA ARG A 256 20.77 -3.29 -5.45
C ARG A 256 19.31 -3.56 -5.81
N ALA A 257 18.53 -4.13 -4.87
CA ALA A 257 17.12 -4.42 -5.11
C ALA A 257 16.24 -3.17 -4.97
N PHE A 258 16.54 -2.30 -4.01
CA PHE A 258 15.75 -1.10 -3.73
C PHE A 258 16.18 0.12 -4.54
N GLU A 259 17.42 0.15 -5.04
CA GLU A 259 18.04 1.30 -5.70
C GLU A 259 17.19 1.88 -6.82
N PRO A 260 16.71 1.07 -7.79
CA PRO A 260 15.98 1.61 -8.94
C PRO A 260 14.66 2.29 -8.51
N LEU A 261 14.00 1.75 -7.50
CA LEU A 261 12.75 2.30 -6.98
C LEU A 261 13.01 3.58 -6.16
N ALA A 262 14.06 3.60 -5.34
CA ALA A 262 14.44 4.76 -4.55
C ALA A 262 14.89 5.94 -5.42
N ASP A 263 15.71 5.68 -6.45
CA ASP A 263 16.14 6.71 -7.40
C ASP A 263 14.95 7.28 -8.18
N TRP A 264 14.02 6.41 -8.59
CA TRP A 264 12.80 6.85 -9.23
C TRP A 264 11.93 7.71 -8.28
N LEU A 265 11.75 7.29 -7.02
CA LEU A 265 10.98 8.04 -6.02
C LEU A 265 11.55 9.44 -5.81
N VAL A 266 12.87 9.57 -5.69
CA VAL A 266 13.54 10.86 -5.52
C VAL A 266 13.47 11.72 -6.78
N ALA A 267 13.73 11.15 -7.95
CA ALA A 267 13.62 11.88 -9.20
C ALA A 267 12.20 12.43 -9.41
N ASN A 268 11.19 11.62 -9.09
CA ASN A 268 9.79 12.03 -9.23
C ASN A 268 9.40 13.07 -8.17
N GLY A 269 9.81 12.89 -6.91
CA GLY A 269 9.59 13.86 -5.83
C GLY A 269 10.15 15.25 -6.17
N LYS A 270 11.41 15.31 -6.63
CA LYS A 270 12.05 16.55 -7.11
C LYS A 270 11.34 17.15 -8.32
N ALA A 271 10.84 16.33 -9.24
CA ALA A 271 10.12 16.82 -10.41
C ALA A 271 8.79 17.49 -10.04
N ARG A 272 8.09 16.98 -9.01
CA ARG A 272 6.82 17.56 -8.53
C ARG A 272 7.03 18.80 -7.67
N HIS A 273 8.13 18.84 -6.92
CA HIS A 273 8.45 19.93 -6.00
C HIS A 273 9.91 20.38 -6.20
N PRO A 274 10.21 21.09 -7.31
CA PRO A 274 11.59 21.44 -7.67
C PRO A 274 12.27 22.41 -6.70
N ASP A 275 11.47 23.20 -5.97
CA ASP A 275 11.93 24.23 -5.03
C ASP A 275 11.88 23.79 -3.56
N ASP A 276 11.53 22.52 -3.29
CA ASP A 276 11.30 21.97 -1.94
C ASP A 276 12.41 20.97 -1.58
N GLU A 277 13.32 21.37 -0.69
CA GLU A 277 14.41 20.50 -0.22
C GLU A 277 13.89 19.31 0.60
N GLY A 278 12.71 19.46 1.22
CA GLY A 278 11.98 18.42 1.96
C GLY A 278 11.10 17.52 1.08
N ALA A 279 11.07 17.71 -0.25
CA ALA A 279 10.20 16.96 -1.15
C ALA A 279 10.39 15.43 -1.03
N ILE A 280 11.64 14.98 -0.89
CA ILE A 280 11.97 13.56 -0.77
C ILE A 280 11.37 12.96 0.51
N VAL A 281 11.60 13.63 1.65
CA VAL A 281 11.08 13.22 2.95
C VAL A 281 9.56 13.12 2.91
N ARG A 282 8.92 14.14 2.34
CA ARG A 282 7.47 14.22 2.17
C ARG A 282 6.92 13.06 1.35
N GLU A 283 7.57 12.73 0.23
CA GLU A 283 7.20 11.58 -0.59
C GLU A 283 7.27 10.27 0.20
N ILE A 284 8.37 10.06 0.92
CA ILE A 284 8.56 8.84 1.70
C ILE A 284 7.51 8.73 2.81
N LEU A 285 7.23 9.82 3.53
CA LEU A 285 6.20 9.86 4.56
C LEU A 285 4.81 9.58 3.98
N HIS A 286 4.49 10.09 2.79
CA HIS A 286 3.24 9.77 2.09
C HIS A 286 3.13 8.28 1.77
N VAL A 287 4.23 7.64 1.36
CA VAL A 287 4.28 6.20 1.11
C VAL A 287 4.04 5.41 2.38
N LEU A 288 4.74 5.73 3.47
CA LEU A 288 4.56 5.07 4.77
C LEU A 288 3.13 5.19 5.28
N ALA A 289 2.59 6.41 5.26
CA ALA A 289 1.21 6.66 5.69
C ALA A 289 0.20 5.91 4.80
N ALA A 290 0.42 5.87 3.49
CA ALA A 290 -0.44 5.14 2.57
C ALA A 290 -0.38 3.63 2.81
N TYR A 291 0.81 3.07 3.02
CA TYR A 291 1.01 1.66 3.32
C TYR A 291 0.27 1.26 4.59
N GLU A 292 0.49 1.99 5.69
CA GLU A 292 -0.20 1.70 6.96
C GLU A 292 -1.72 1.78 6.80
N HIS A 293 -2.22 2.76 6.04
CA HIS A 293 -3.65 2.87 5.78
C HIS A 293 -4.19 1.73 4.90
N LEU A 294 -3.47 1.32 3.86
CA LEU A 294 -3.88 0.21 2.99
C LEU A 294 -3.95 -1.09 3.77
N GLN A 295 -2.91 -1.41 4.55
CA GLN A 295 -2.86 -2.63 5.35
C GLN A 295 -4.03 -2.72 6.35
N ASN A 296 -4.43 -1.59 6.92
CA ASN A 296 -5.54 -1.53 7.87
C ASN A 296 -6.93 -1.53 7.21
N LYS A 297 -7.03 -1.43 5.89
CA LYS A 297 -8.30 -1.26 5.16
C LYS A 297 -8.55 -2.33 4.11
N ILE A 298 -7.57 -3.16 3.79
CA ILE A 298 -7.70 -4.28 2.88
C ILE A 298 -7.52 -5.58 3.69
N VAL A 299 -8.46 -6.51 3.53
CA VAL A 299 -8.51 -7.79 4.25
C VAL A 299 -8.48 -8.93 3.23
N ASN A 300 -7.70 -9.98 3.48
CA ASN A 300 -7.63 -11.13 2.59
C ASN A 300 -8.86 -12.05 2.74
N GLY A 301 -9.51 -12.36 1.62
CA GLY A 301 -10.94 -12.65 1.49
C GLY A 301 -11.46 -14.01 1.93
N GLU A 302 -10.62 -14.97 2.33
CA GLU A 302 -11.11 -16.26 2.86
C GLU A 302 -10.98 -16.41 4.37
N ARG A 303 -10.10 -15.66 5.03
CA ARG A 303 -9.77 -15.91 6.45
C ARG A 303 -9.68 -14.67 7.32
N GLY A 304 -9.93 -13.47 6.78
CA GLY A 304 -10.03 -12.26 7.62
C GLY A 304 -8.80 -12.01 8.48
N TRP A 305 -7.63 -12.52 8.08
CA TRP A 305 -6.39 -12.06 8.68
C TRP A 305 -6.23 -10.64 8.14
N CYS A 306 -6.67 -9.67 8.95
CA CYS A 306 -6.13 -8.34 8.89
C CYS A 306 -4.61 -8.49 8.78
N LEU A 307 -3.93 -7.71 7.95
CA LEU A 307 -2.47 -7.71 7.79
C LEU A 307 -1.79 -7.29 9.12
N GLY A 308 -1.91 -8.12 10.16
CA GLY A 308 -1.30 -7.99 11.48
C GLY A 308 -1.96 -7.04 12.49
N ARG A 309 -3.29 -6.91 12.64
CA ARG A 309 -3.86 -6.12 13.78
C ARG A 309 -5.15 -6.65 14.42
N GLU A 310 -5.15 -6.62 15.76
CA GLU A 310 -6.23 -7.05 16.67
C GLU A 310 -7.44 -6.11 16.72
N ASP A 311 -7.35 -4.91 16.14
CA ASP A 311 -8.41 -3.88 16.20
C ASP A 311 -9.71 -4.30 15.48
N CYS A 312 -9.63 -5.33 14.63
CA CYS A 312 -10.74 -6.01 13.97
C CYS A 312 -11.64 -6.77 14.98
N ASN A 313 -11.09 -7.16 16.14
CA ASN A 313 -11.77 -7.99 17.14
C ASN A 313 -12.64 -7.18 18.13
N ASN A 314 -12.52 -5.85 18.14
CA ASN A 314 -13.20 -5.00 19.14
C ASN A 314 -14.50 -4.34 18.62
N ALA A 315 -14.85 -4.50 17.35
CA ALA A 315 -16.18 -4.14 16.85
C ALA A 315 -17.09 -5.38 16.97
N GLY A 316 -17.77 -5.49 18.11
CA GLY A 316 -18.56 -6.68 18.50
C GLY A 316 -19.39 -7.29 17.37
N ALA A 317 -19.35 -8.62 17.32
CA ALA A 317 -20.11 -9.49 16.43
C ALA A 317 -19.76 -9.34 14.93
N PHE A 318 -18.49 -9.56 14.59
CA PHE A 318 -18.19 -10.00 13.22
C PHE A 318 -18.67 -11.45 13.01
N PRO A 319 -18.87 -11.89 11.75
CA PRO A 319 -19.16 -13.28 11.40
C PRO A 319 -18.15 -14.28 11.97
N TRP A 320 -16.93 -13.83 12.32
CA TRP A 320 -15.91 -14.59 13.02
C TRP A 320 -16.35 -15.10 14.39
N ASP A 321 -17.04 -14.27 15.19
CA ASP A 321 -17.58 -14.72 16.49
C ASP A 321 -18.63 -15.81 16.26
N ALA A 322 -19.47 -15.65 15.24
CA ALA A 322 -20.49 -16.63 14.88
C ALA A 322 -19.87 -17.94 14.34
N GLU A 323 -18.81 -17.86 13.54
CA GLU A 323 -18.07 -19.03 13.03
C GLU A 323 -17.28 -19.73 14.14
N MET A 324 -16.55 -18.99 14.98
CA MET A 324 -15.84 -19.56 16.12
C MET A 324 -16.81 -20.20 17.11
N LEU A 325 -17.95 -19.54 17.38
CA LEU A 325 -19.00 -20.10 18.21
C LEU A 325 -19.66 -21.31 17.56
N ALA A 326 -19.90 -21.30 16.25
CA ALA A 326 -20.40 -22.46 15.51
C ALA A 326 -19.42 -23.64 15.62
N ARG A 327 -18.12 -23.41 15.37
CA ARG A 327 -17.06 -24.42 15.54
C ARG A 327 -16.97 -24.93 16.98
N LYS A 328 -17.04 -24.05 17.99
CA LYS A 328 -17.09 -24.45 19.41
C LYS A 328 -18.34 -25.26 19.75
N ARG A 329 -19.46 -25.03 19.05
CA ARG A 329 -20.72 -25.78 19.20
C ARG A 329 -20.77 -27.05 18.33
N GLY A 330 -19.75 -27.33 17.50
CA GLY A 330 -19.78 -28.43 16.53
C GLY A 330 -20.77 -28.22 15.38
N GLU A 331 -21.21 -26.98 15.17
CA GLU A 331 -22.08 -26.56 14.08
C GLU A 331 -21.25 -26.29 12.82
N VAL A 332 -21.80 -26.63 11.66
CA VAL A 332 -21.25 -26.18 10.38
C VAL A 332 -21.40 -24.66 10.33
N PRO A 333 -20.31 -23.90 10.16
CA PRO A 333 -20.42 -22.45 10.02
C PRO A 333 -21.39 -22.11 8.89
N PRO A 334 -22.26 -21.10 9.05
CA PRO A 334 -23.00 -20.60 7.91
C PRO A 334 -21.97 -20.22 6.83
N PRO A 335 -22.20 -20.55 5.54
CA PRO A 335 -21.30 -20.13 4.48
C PRO A 335 -21.11 -18.62 4.63
N LEU A 336 -19.84 -18.19 4.70
CA LEU A 336 -19.52 -16.77 4.68
C LEU A 336 -20.29 -16.18 3.51
N ALA A 337 -21.24 -15.29 3.81
CA ALA A 337 -21.98 -14.63 2.76
C ALA A 337 -20.94 -14.00 1.83
N PRO A 338 -20.96 -14.30 0.51
CA PRO A 338 -20.02 -13.69 -0.42
C PRO A 338 -20.01 -12.21 -0.12
N CYS A 339 -18.82 -11.60 -0.03
CA CYS A 339 -18.58 -10.24 0.39
C CYS A 339 -19.33 -9.29 -0.56
N GLY A 340 -20.64 -9.16 -0.31
CA GLY A 340 -21.59 -8.67 -1.27
C GLY A 340 -21.90 -7.25 -0.88
N PHE A 341 -21.20 -6.31 -1.51
CA PHE A 341 -21.66 -4.94 -1.50
C PHE A 341 -23.09 -4.91 -2.08
N PRO A 342 -24.06 -4.25 -1.42
CA PRO A 342 -25.47 -4.29 -1.83
C PRO A 342 -25.71 -3.97 -3.31
N GLY A 343 -24.98 -3.01 -3.88
CA GLY A 343 -25.07 -2.63 -5.30
C GLY A 343 -24.24 -3.46 -6.27
N GLY A 344 -23.61 -4.55 -5.82
CA GLY A 344 -22.72 -5.38 -6.63
C GLY A 344 -21.23 -5.04 -6.46
N VAL A 345 -20.38 -5.86 -7.07
CA VAL A 345 -18.93 -5.83 -6.90
C VAL A 345 -18.25 -5.46 -8.22
N ARG A 346 -17.25 -4.58 -8.15
CA ARG A 346 -16.24 -4.40 -9.19
C ARG A 346 -14.88 -4.83 -8.64
N LYS A 347 -14.02 -5.39 -9.49
CA LYS A 347 -12.68 -5.84 -9.10
C LYS A 347 -11.61 -4.87 -9.63
N THR A 348 -10.49 -4.75 -8.92
CA THR A 348 -9.26 -4.17 -9.45
C THR A 348 -8.09 -5.08 -9.09
N THR A 349 -7.25 -5.40 -10.07
CA THR A 349 -6.05 -6.21 -9.83
C THR A 349 -4.90 -5.31 -9.39
N VAL A 350 -4.21 -5.68 -8.31
CA VAL A 350 -3.08 -4.93 -7.75
C VAL A 350 -2.02 -5.90 -7.22
N ILE A 351 -0.84 -5.36 -6.93
CA ILE A 351 0.17 -6.01 -6.10
C ILE A 351 0.49 -5.06 -4.97
N LEU A 352 0.10 -5.42 -3.75
CA LEU A 352 0.36 -4.59 -2.59
C LEU A 352 1.81 -4.77 -2.13
N PHE A 353 2.49 -3.66 -1.84
CA PHE A 353 3.77 -3.68 -1.14
C PHE A 353 3.62 -4.47 0.16
N GLY A 354 4.63 -5.29 0.50
CA GLY A 354 4.61 -6.18 1.67
C GLY A 354 3.91 -7.52 1.41
N ASN A 355 2.93 -7.58 0.49
CA ASN A 355 2.30 -8.85 0.11
C ASN A 355 2.93 -9.48 -1.15
N PHE A 356 3.30 -8.66 -2.14
CA PHE A 356 3.99 -9.09 -3.37
C PHE A 356 3.28 -10.20 -4.18
N GLN A 357 1.99 -10.38 -3.94
CA GLN A 357 1.10 -11.29 -4.67
C GLN A 357 0.15 -10.52 -5.59
N VAL A 358 -0.31 -11.17 -6.65
CA VAL A 358 -1.31 -10.61 -7.57
C VAL A 358 -2.69 -10.86 -6.97
N GLU A 359 -3.35 -9.78 -6.57
CA GLU A 359 -4.63 -9.83 -5.88
C GLU A 359 -5.70 -9.03 -6.62
N ASP A 360 -6.91 -9.57 -6.65
CA ASP A 360 -8.12 -8.87 -7.04
C ASP A 360 -8.79 -8.28 -5.80
N ILE A 361 -8.80 -6.96 -5.71
CA ILE A 361 -9.52 -6.22 -4.67
C ILE A 361 -10.97 -6.07 -5.11
N SER A 362 -11.89 -6.64 -4.34
CA SER A 362 -13.32 -6.46 -4.47
C SER A 362 -13.74 -5.12 -3.86
N LEU A 363 -14.36 -4.29 -4.68
CA LEU A 363 -14.85 -2.95 -4.37
C LEU A 363 -16.36 -2.88 -4.63
N PRO A 364 -17.12 -2.04 -3.94
CA PRO A 364 -18.51 -1.81 -4.30
C PRO A 364 -18.59 -1.04 -5.62
N ILE A 365 -19.71 -1.18 -6.34
CA ILE A 365 -20.00 -0.31 -7.49
C ILE A 365 -20.23 1.14 -7.03
N ASP A 366 -21.04 1.34 -5.98
CA ASP A 366 -21.26 2.64 -5.34
C ASP A 366 -20.39 2.76 -4.07
N ILE A 367 -19.62 3.85 -3.94
CA ILE A 367 -18.77 4.10 -2.76
C ILE A 367 -19.61 4.17 -1.47
N ASN A 368 -20.89 4.57 -1.55
CA ASN A 368 -21.78 4.63 -0.39
C ASN A 368 -22.15 3.24 0.15
N ASP A 369 -21.97 2.18 -0.64
CA ASP A 369 -22.25 0.80 -0.24
C ASP A 369 -21.15 0.19 0.65
N ILE A 370 -20.09 0.95 0.96
CA ILE A 370 -19.07 0.53 1.94
C ILE A 370 -19.67 0.58 3.33
N THR A 371 -20.29 -0.53 3.72
CA THR A 371 -20.88 -0.73 5.05
C THR A 371 -19.86 -1.33 6.04
N ASN A 372 -18.92 -2.14 5.54
CA ASN A 372 -18.12 -3.08 6.34
C ASN A 372 -16.65 -2.68 6.58
N ARG A 373 -16.31 -1.37 6.60
CA ARG A 373 -15.00 -0.83 7.01
C ARG A 373 -13.74 -1.34 6.28
N PHE A 374 -13.86 -2.29 5.36
CA PHE A 374 -12.76 -2.97 4.70
C PHE A 374 -13.09 -3.29 3.24
N LEU A 375 -12.05 -3.39 2.44
CA LEU A 375 -12.07 -3.95 1.10
C LEU A 375 -11.51 -5.37 1.16
N PHE A 376 -11.90 -6.22 0.21
CA PHE A 376 -11.50 -7.63 0.22
C PHE A 376 -10.48 -7.89 -0.87
N ALA A 377 -9.25 -8.20 -0.51
CA ALA A 377 -8.25 -8.75 -1.43
C ALA A 377 -8.47 -10.25 -1.57
N ASN A 378 -8.46 -10.76 -2.80
CA ASN A 378 -8.45 -12.19 -3.06
C ASN A 378 -7.30 -12.48 -4.01
N PRO A 379 -6.58 -13.59 -3.88
CA PRO A 379 -5.60 -13.96 -4.90
C PRO A 379 -6.29 -14.06 -6.27
N CYS A 380 -5.64 -13.55 -7.32
CA CYS A 380 -6.26 -13.46 -8.65
C CYS A 380 -6.58 -14.85 -9.23
N GLU A 381 -7.85 -15.12 -9.52
CA GLU A 381 -8.36 -16.43 -9.96
C GLU A 381 -7.70 -16.89 -11.27
N GLU A 382 -7.51 -15.99 -12.25
CA GLU A 382 -6.85 -16.30 -13.53
C GLU A 382 -5.42 -16.79 -13.32
N VAL A 383 -4.73 -16.14 -12.39
CA VAL A 383 -3.36 -16.50 -12.02
C VAL A 383 -3.36 -17.83 -11.26
N GLN A 384 -4.34 -18.07 -10.38
CA GLN A 384 -4.48 -19.36 -9.69
C GLN A 384 -4.74 -20.49 -10.69
N GLN A 385 -5.66 -20.30 -11.63
CA GLN A 385 -6.06 -21.32 -12.61
C GLN A 385 -4.92 -21.66 -13.58
N ALA A 386 -4.27 -20.66 -14.17
CA ALA A 386 -3.11 -20.87 -15.05
C ALA A 386 -1.96 -21.62 -14.35
N LYS A 387 -1.87 -21.51 -13.03
CA LYS A 387 -0.84 -22.17 -12.21
C LYS A 387 -1.24 -23.57 -11.75
N ALA A 388 -2.52 -23.82 -11.44
CA ALA A 388 -3.04 -25.15 -11.15
C ALA A 388 -2.79 -26.13 -12.30
N ASP A 389 -2.88 -25.63 -13.54
CA ASP A 389 -2.66 -26.42 -14.75
C ASP A 389 -1.17 -26.81 -14.97
N ARG A 390 -0.21 -26.11 -14.35
CA ARG A 390 1.24 -26.26 -14.66
C ARG A 390 2.05 -27.03 -13.65
N ASN A 391 1.92 -26.74 -12.35
CA ASN A 391 2.94 -27.15 -11.36
C ASN A 391 2.41 -28.08 -10.25
N GLY A 392 1.11 -28.42 -10.24
CA GLY A 392 0.48 -29.03 -9.07
C GLY A 392 0.52 -28.08 -7.85
N GLY A 393 -0.22 -28.40 -6.77
CA GLY A 393 -0.45 -27.48 -5.64
C GLY A 393 0.79 -27.02 -4.87
N ALA A 394 1.94 -27.71 -4.98
CA ALA A 394 3.10 -27.51 -4.12
C ALA A 394 3.77 -26.13 -4.26
N PHE A 395 3.86 -25.56 -5.48
CA PHE A 395 4.48 -24.25 -5.72
C PHE A 395 3.75 -23.10 -4.99
N TRP A 396 2.43 -23.22 -4.84
CA TRP A 396 1.59 -22.20 -4.23
C TRP A 396 1.54 -22.25 -2.72
N ASP A 397 1.65 -23.45 -2.15
CA ASP A 397 1.75 -23.60 -0.70
C ASP A 397 2.94 -22.77 -0.15
N ILE A 398 4.02 -22.64 -0.95
CA ILE A 398 5.22 -21.85 -0.64
C ILE A 398 4.99 -20.34 -0.84
N LEU A 399 4.41 -19.92 -1.98
CA LEU A 399 4.13 -18.49 -2.28
C LEU A 399 3.16 -17.86 -1.28
N SER A 400 2.21 -18.64 -0.76
CA SER A 400 1.25 -18.18 0.25
C SER A 400 1.86 -18.02 1.65
N PHE A 401 3.12 -18.41 1.88
CA PHE A 401 3.74 -18.47 3.20
C PHE A 401 4.62 -17.24 3.52
N LEU A 402 5.41 -16.75 2.56
CA LEU A 402 6.41 -15.70 2.83
C LEU A 402 5.86 -14.31 3.24
N PRO A 403 4.71 -13.81 2.74
CA PRO A 403 4.21 -12.51 3.18
C PRO A 403 3.60 -12.51 4.60
N TYR A 404 3.43 -13.69 5.23
CA TYR A 404 2.82 -13.82 6.56
C TYR A 404 3.80 -13.77 7.72
N HIS A 405 5.09 -13.59 7.46
CA HIS A 405 6.10 -13.60 8.53
C HIS A 405 6.18 -12.31 9.38
N GLY A 406 5.11 -11.50 9.44
CA GLY A 406 5.04 -10.32 10.30
C GLY A 406 4.49 -10.57 11.70
N THR A 407 4.03 -11.79 12.02
CA THR A 407 3.28 -12.03 13.27
C THR A 407 3.95 -13.05 14.19
N ALA A 408 4.64 -12.53 15.21
CA ALA A 408 4.89 -13.17 16.51
C ALA A 408 5.82 -14.40 16.56
N GLY A 409 7.05 -14.29 16.03
CA GLY A 409 8.16 -15.20 16.33
C GLY A 409 9.49 -14.45 16.44
N THR A 410 10.48 -15.03 17.12
CA THR A 410 11.83 -14.47 17.33
C THR A 410 12.67 -14.31 16.05
N TYR A 411 12.15 -14.70 14.89
CA TYR A 411 12.78 -14.57 13.57
C TYR A 411 11.72 -14.23 12.51
N SER A 412 11.11 -13.05 12.63
CA SER A 412 10.38 -12.44 11.51
C SER A 412 11.42 -11.91 10.51
N PRO A 413 11.33 -12.24 9.20
CA PRO A 413 12.11 -11.56 8.18
C PRO A 413 11.81 -10.06 8.30
N PRO A 414 12.83 -9.24 8.06
CA PRO A 414 12.73 -7.82 8.33
C PRO A 414 11.59 -7.20 7.50
N ASP A 415 10.79 -6.34 8.13
CA ASP A 415 9.64 -5.68 7.50
C ASP A 415 10.11 -5.02 6.20
N ALA A 416 9.60 -5.51 5.06
CA ALA A 416 10.01 -5.06 3.73
C ALA A 416 9.90 -3.54 3.58
N LEU A 417 8.91 -2.93 4.23
CA LEU A 417 8.70 -1.48 4.19
C LEU A 417 9.78 -0.80 4.99
N LEU A 418 10.08 -1.33 6.16
CA LEU A 418 11.09 -0.80 7.03
C LEU A 418 12.48 -0.89 6.42
N ASN A 419 12.80 -2.00 5.77
CA ASN A 419 14.07 -2.17 5.06
C ASN A 419 14.20 -1.19 3.91
N PHE A 420 13.15 -1.05 3.10
CA PHE A 420 13.10 -0.05 2.06
C PHE A 420 13.26 1.36 2.63
N PHE A 421 12.57 1.67 3.74
CA PHE A 421 12.63 2.97 4.39
C PHE A 421 14.01 3.27 4.99
N LYS A 422 14.60 2.33 5.74
CA LYS A 422 15.97 2.41 6.27
C LYS A 422 16.98 2.63 5.15
N PHE A 423 16.81 1.92 4.03
CA PHE A 423 17.65 2.10 2.85
C PHE A 423 17.53 3.50 2.26
N VAL A 424 16.31 3.99 2.06
CA VAL A 424 16.08 5.32 1.49
C VAL A 424 16.65 6.41 2.40
N LEU A 425 16.40 6.34 3.72
CA LEU A 425 16.96 7.29 4.69
C LEU A 425 18.49 7.32 4.61
N ARG A 426 19.15 6.15 4.64
CA ARG A 426 20.61 6.05 4.53
C ARG A 426 21.13 6.58 3.20
N LYS A 427 20.52 6.19 2.08
CA LYS A 427 20.97 6.56 0.73
C LYS A 427 20.95 8.08 0.52
N PHE A 428 20.01 8.78 1.14
CA PHE A 428 19.87 10.22 1.00
C PHE A 428 20.35 11.02 2.22
N ASP A 429 21.07 10.36 3.13
CA ASP A 429 21.68 10.97 4.32
C ASP A 429 20.64 11.71 5.19
N TYR A 430 19.53 11.04 5.44
CA TYR A 430 18.50 11.44 6.40
C TYR A 430 18.57 10.54 7.64
N GLN A 431 18.46 11.16 8.80
CA GLN A 431 18.35 10.47 10.09
C GLN A 431 17.25 11.13 10.92
N PHE A 432 16.67 10.40 11.87
CA PHE A 432 15.72 11.01 12.79
C PHE A 432 16.41 12.00 13.71
N ASP A 433 15.72 13.09 14.02
CA ASP A 433 16.15 13.99 15.08
C ASP A 433 16.13 13.25 16.43
N ASP A 434 17.19 13.37 17.23
CA ASP A 434 17.28 12.71 18.54
C ASP A 434 16.15 13.16 19.49
N GLU A 435 15.65 14.38 19.32
CA GLU A 435 14.54 14.94 20.09
C GLU A 435 13.16 14.47 19.60
N ALA A 436 13.06 13.90 18.38
CA ALA A 436 11.80 13.42 17.82
C ALA A 436 11.10 12.36 18.70
N PHE A 437 11.85 11.74 19.61
CA PHE A 437 11.40 10.62 20.44
C PHE A 437 11.50 10.87 21.95
N ILE A 438 11.82 12.10 22.38
CA ILE A 438 11.80 12.43 23.81
C ILE A 438 10.36 12.28 24.31
N GLU A 439 10.16 11.37 25.27
CA GLU A 439 8.85 11.18 25.89
C GLU A 439 8.45 12.47 26.62
N ASP A 440 7.20 12.91 26.43
CA ASP A 440 6.63 13.95 27.28
C ASP A 440 6.81 13.50 28.73
N PRO A 441 7.32 14.37 29.62
CA PRO A 441 7.51 13.99 31.01
C PRO A 441 6.18 13.46 31.56
N ASP A 442 6.27 12.29 32.19
CA ASP A 442 5.13 11.54 32.71
C ASP A 442 4.15 12.52 33.38
N PRO A 443 2.87 12.59 32.95
CA PRO A 443 1.90 13.54 33.51
C PRO A 443 1.64 13.34 35.01
N GLY A 444 2.19 12.28 35.61
CA GLY A 444 2.25 12.06 37.05
C GLY A 444 3.48 12.60 37.78
N SER A 445 4.46 13.20 37.09
CA SER A 445 5.57 13.89 37.74
C SER A 445 5.09 15.24 38.29
N GLU A 446 4.96 15.34 39.62
CA GLU A 446 4.50 16.53 40.38
C GLU A 446 5.44 17.75 40.30
N THR A 447 6.11 17.96 39.18
CA THR A 447 6.69 19.26 38.88
C THR A 447 5.55 20.17 38.43
N GLU A 448 5.07 21.01 39.33
CA GLU A 448 4.14 22.10 39.05
C GLU A 448 4.67 22.96 37.89
N MET A 449 4.27 22.65 36.66
CA MET A 449 4.42 23.58 35.55
C MET A 449 3.31 24.64 35.69
N PRO A 450 3.66 25.94 35.67
CA PRO A 450 2.70 27.00 35.89
C PRO A 450 1.60 26.96 34.82
N PHE A 451 0.34 27.11 35.24
CA PHE A 451 -0.85 27.04 34.37
C PHE A 451 -0.86 28.05 33.20
N GLU A 452 0.08 28.99 33.15
CA GLU A 452 0.29 29.92 32.03
C GLU A 452 1.21 29.34 30.93
N SER A 453 1.77 28.14 31.11
CA SER A 453 2.51 27.38 30.09
C SER A 453 1.66 26.30 29.41
N PHE A 454 0.34 26.52 29.27
CA PHE A 454 -0.47 25.83 28.25
C PHE A 454 -0.10 26.25 26.80
N GLY A 455 1.10 26.78 26.59
CA GLY A 455 1.85 26.49 25.39
C GLY A 455 2.25 25.02 25.45
N TRP A 456 1.35 24.14 25.00
CA TRP A 456 1.83 22.98 24.25
C TRP A 456 2.94 23.52 23.34
N PRO A 457 4.14 22.91 23.26
CA PRO A 457 4.90 23.04 22.05
C PRO A 457 4.08 22.30 20.99
N VAL A 458 3.01 22.97 20.56
CA VAL A 458 2.37 22.68 19.31
C VAL A 458 3.49 22.94 18.34
N LEU A 459 3.98 21.84 17.76
CA LEU A 459 4.63 21.82 16.46
C LEU A 459 3.62 22.39 15.44
N PHE A 460 3.30 23.68 15.57
CA PHE A 460 2.87 24.54 14.49
C PHE A 460 4.17 25.03 13.85
N CYS A 461 4.79 24.17 13.05
CA CYS A 461 5.24 24.68 11.76
C CYS A 461 3.99 24.69 10.88
N ASP A 462 3.79 25.75 10.13
CA ASP A 462 2.64 25.99 9.27
C ASP A 462 2.42 24.82 8.28
N GLY A 463 1.71 23.77 8.69
CA GLY A 463 1.16 22.75 7.81
C GLY A 463 2.14 21.80 7.09
N GLU A 464 3.43 21.80 7.39
CA GLU A 464 4.42 20.95 6.69
C GLU A 464 5.19 20.05 7.68
N TRP A 465 5.27 18.75 7.37
CA TRP A 465 5.86 17.68 8.19
C TRP A 465 7.41 17.71 8.24
N GLY A 466 8.06 18.60 7.48
CA GLY A 466 9.50 18.53 7.18
C GLY A 466 10.40 18.89 8.36
N ASP A 467 10.06 19.93 9.10
CA ASP A 467 11.05 20.66 9.90
C ASP A 467 11.42 20.02 11.25
N CYS A 468 10.82 18.89 11.65
CA CYS A 468 10.89 18.46 13.05
C CYS A 468 11.17 16.97 13.30
N LEU A 469 11.38 16.17 12.26
CA LEU A 469 11.58 14.73 12.45
C LEU A 469 12.87 14.19 11.82
N LEU A 470 13.42 14.83 10.80
CA LEU A 470 14.62 14.34 10.14
C LEU A 470 15.68 15.43 10.03
N VAL A 471 16.90 15.12 10.45
CA VAL A 471 18.08 15.95 10.25
C VAL A 471 18.97 15.34 9.16
N ASP A 472 19.82 16.15 8.54
CA ASP A 472 20.85 15.65 7.65
C ASP A 472 21.99 14.96 8.43
N GLY A 473 22.97 14.37 7.74
CA GLY A 473 24.14 13.76 8.36
C GLY A 473 25.01 14.72 9.19
N ASN A 474 24.77 16.04 9.12
CA ASN A 474 25.43 17.06 9.93
C ASN A 474 24.61 17.48 11.15
N GLY A 475 23.45 16.87 11.39
CA GLY A 475 22.56 17.21 12.49
C GLY A 475 21.85 18.56 12.32
N GLN A 476 21.80 19.11 11.10
CA GLN A 476 21.02 20.30 10.82
C GLN A 476 19.62 19.92 10.36
N LEU A 477 18.61 20.61 10.91
CA LEU A 477 17.25 20.58 10.40
C LEU A 477 17.29 21.03 8.93
N LYS A 478 16.89 20.13 8.03
CA LYS A 478 16.61 20.48 6.64
C LYS A 478 15.19 21.04 6.59
N ASN A 479 15.08 22.35 6.42
CA ASN A 479 13.81 23.02 6.10
C ASN A 479 13.23 22.50 4.77
#